data_AF-A0A928VY72-F1
#
_entry.id   AF-A0A928VY72-F1
#
_cell.length_a   1.000
_cell.length_b   1.000
_cell.length_c   1.000
_cell.angle_alpha   90.00
_cell.angle_beta   90.00
_cell.angle_gamma   90.00
#
_symmetry.space_group_name_H-M   'P 1'
#
loop_
_entity.id
_entity.type
_entity.pdbx_description
1 polymer ?
#
loop_
_entity_poly.entity_id
_entity_poly.type
_entity_poly.pdbx_seq_one_letter_code
_entity_poly.pdbx_strand_id
1 'polypeptide(L)'
;TQEPKFGRVVSNLTQLSMPLFGCRTPDGYPNTEEAWLSPDATIRRVNVAIAIAKGRFGNNEEVEPESLSRTLGNAFSDNTQETIASSPKSLRSSLILGSPEMMYR
;
A
#
# COMPACT_ATOMS: atom_id res chain seq x y z
N THR A 1 14.77 -19.13 10.37
CA THR A 1 13.97 -18.41 9.37
C THR A 1 12.57 -18.28 9.93
N GLN A 2 12.10 -17.07 10.24
CA GLN A 2 10.75 -16.89 10.79
C GLN A 2 9.73 -17.15 9.67
N GLU A 3 8.73 -18.00 9.92
CA GLU A 3 7.66 -18.24 8.95
C GLU A 3 6.83 -16.97 8.75
N PRO A 4 6.68 -16.48 7.50
CA PRO A 4 5.81 -15.36 7.21
C PRO A 4 4.37 -15.70 7.60
N LYS A 5 3.63 -14.75 8.18
CA LYS A 5 2.22 -14.92 8.52
C LYS A 5 1.33 -14.81 7.28
N PHE A 6 1.48 -15.74 6.34
CA PHE A 6 0.84 -15.73 5.02
C PHE A 6 -0.68 -15.55 5.06
N GLY A 7 -1.37 -16.14 6.04
CA GLY A 7 -2.82 -15.98 6.19
C GLY A 7 -3.25 -14.52 6.33
N ARG A 8 -2.45 -13.68 7.01
CA ARG A 8 -2.75 -12.24 7.14
C ARG A 8 -2.60 -11.52 5.81
N VAL A 9 -1.57 -11.85 5.04
CA VAL A 9 -1.33 -11.25 3.73
C VAL A 9 -2.48 -11.60 2.78
N VAL A 10 -2.87 -12.87 2.72
CA VAL A 10 -3.99 -13.35 1.89
C VAL A 10 -5.30 -12.63 2.23
N SER A 11 -5.65 -12.51 3.53
CA SER A 11 -6.88 -11.81 3.94
C SER A 11 -6.90 -10.32 3.58
N ASN A 12 -5.74 -9.66 3.50
CA ASN A 12 -5.65 -8.25 3.10
C ASN A 12 -5.69 -8.09 1.57
N LEU A 13 -5.10 -9.03 0.82
CA LEU A 13 -5.22 -9.06 -0.65
C LEU A 13 -6.66 -9.29 -1.11
N THR A 14 -7.42 -10.14 -0.40
CA THR A 14 -8.86 -10.30 -0.63
C THR A 14 -9.62 -8.99 -0.38
N GLN A 15 -9.23 -8.19 0.62
CA GLN A 15 -9.85 -6.88 0.87
C GLN A 15 -9.56 -5.86 -0.22
N LEU A 16 -8.45 -6.00 -0.95
CA LEU A 16 -8.13 -5.19 -2.13
C LEU A 16 -8.88 -5.64 -3.39
N SER A 17 -9.80 -6.62 -3.27
CA SER A 17 -10.46 -7.27 -4.43
C SER A 17 -9.46 -7.94 -5.38
N MET A 18 -8.25 -8.26 -4.91
CA MET A 18 -7.18 -8.90 -5.68
C MET A 18 -6.72 -10.20 -5.01
N PRO A 19 -7.59 -11.20 -4.81
CA PRO A 19 -7.17 -12.48 -4.23
C PRO A 19 -6.06 -13.15 -5.06
N LEU A 20 -5.09 -13.74 -4.37
CA LEU A 20 -4.04 -14.52 -5.02
C LEU A 20 -4.66 -15.64 -5.85
N PHE A 21 -4.23 -15.76 -7.11
CA PHE A 21 -4.73 -16.72 -8.10
C PHE A 21 -6.23 -16.56 -8.47
N GLY A 22 -6.86 -15.42 -8.17
CA GLY A 22 -8.26 -15.15 -8.53
C GLY A 22 -8.46 -14.41 -9.85
N CYS A 23 -7.39 -14.20 -10.64
CA CYS A 23 -7.46 -13.55 -11.95
C CYS A 23 -8.11 -14.51 -12.97
N ARG A 24 -9.45 -14.49 -13.04
CA ARG A 24 -10.21 -15.32 -13.98
C ARG A 24 -10.29 -14.63 -15.35
N THR A 25 -10.01 -15.38 -16.40
CA THR A 25 -10.29 -14.98 -17.79
C THR A 25 -11.80 -14.84 -18.00
N PRO A 26 -12.29 -13.94 -18.88
CA PRO A 26 -11.53 -13.12 -19.83
C PRO A 26 -10.90 -11.84 -19.24
N ASP A 27 -11.59 -11.17 -18.32
CA ASP A 27 -11.26 -9.77 -17.93
C ASP A 27 -10.27 -9.61 -16.77
N GLY A 28 -9.98 -10.66 -16.00
CA GLY A 28 -8.92 -10.65 -14.99
C GLY A 28 -9.03 -9.54 -13.93
N TYR A 29 -7.90 -9.14 -13.34
CA TYR A 29 -7.84 -7.93 -12.51
C TYR A 29 -7.47 -6.71 -13.35
N PRO A 30 -8.22 -5.60 -13.24
CA PRO A 30 -7.88 -4.38 -13.97
C PRO A 30 -6.64 -3.74 -13.33
N ASN A 31 -5.48 -3.90 -13.96
CA ASN A 31 -4.27 -3.13 -13.63
C ASN A 31 -4.21 -1.82 -14.44
N THR A 32 -5.32 -1.09 -14.43
CA THR A 32 -5.49 0.17 -15.18
C THR A 32 -5.45 1.36 -14.23
N GLU A 33 -5.02 2.51 -14.72
CA GLU A 33 -4.99 3.75 -13.94
C GLU A 33 -6.39 4.14 -13.43
N GLU A 34 -7.42 3.98 -14.26
CA GLU A 34 -8.81 4.26 -13.86
C GLU A 34 -9.27 3.40 -12.69
N ALA A 35 -9.01 2.08 -12.73
CA ALA A 35 -9.33 1.19 -11.62
C ALA A 35 -8.49 1.51 -10.37
N TRP A 36 -7.22 1.87 -10.55
CA TRP A 36 -6.32 2.25 -9.45
C TRP A 36 -6.79 3.53 -8.75
N LEU A 37 -7.12 4.58 -9.52
CA LEU A 37 -7.57 5.88 -9.03
C LEU A 37 -9.04 5.90 -8.61
N SER A 38 -9.76 4.78 -8.74
CA SER A 38 -11.15 4.71 -8.27
C SER A 38 -11.24 4.98 -6.75
N PRO A 39 -12.33 5.62 -6.27
CA PRO A 39 -12.48 5.93 -4.85
C PRO A 39 -12.45 4.69 -3.95
N ASP A 40 -13.10 3.60 -4.38
CA ASP A 40 -13.15 2.33 -3.62
C ASP A 40 -11.75 1.69 -3.53
N ALA A 41 -11.02 1.60 -4.64
CA ALA A 41 -9.65 1.07 -4.64
C ALA A 41 -8.72 1.93 -3.77
N THR A 42 -8.87 3.25 -3.83
CA THR A 42 -8.08 4.19 -3.02
C THR A 42 -8.32 3.96 -1.52
N ILE A 43 -9.58 3.84 -1.07
CA ILE A 43 -9.90 3.57 0.34
C ILE A 43 -9.31 2.22 0.80
N ARG A 44 -9.44 1.16 -0.01
CA ARG A 44 -8.89 -0.16 0.32
C ARG A 44 -7.36 -0.12 0.43
N ARG A 45 -6.68 0.58 -0.49
CA ARG A 45 -5.23 0.78 -0.47
C ARG A 45 -4.77 1.52 0.78
N VAL A 46 -5.47 2.60 1.17
CA VAL A 46 -5.16 3.35 2.40
C VAL A 46 -5.30 2.45 3.63
N ASN A 47 -6.35 1.62 3.71
CA ASN A 47 -6.52 0.70 4.83
C ASN A 47 -5.38 -0.34 4.94
N VAL A 48 -4.94 -0.89 3.81
CA VAL A 48 -3.79 -1.80 3.76
C VAL A 48 -2.50 -1.06 4.11
N ALA A 49 -2.29 0.13 3.56
CA ALA A 49 -1.14 0.99 3.86
C ALA A 49 -1.03 1.33 5.35
N ILE A 50 -2.15 1.62 6.02
CA ILE A 50 -2.20 1.81 7.48
C ILE A 50 -1.85 0.52 8.21
N ALA A 51 -2.34 -0.64 7.75
CA ALA A 51 -2.01 -1.92 8.36
C ALA A 51 -0.51 -2.27 8.24
N ILE A 52 0.10 -1.98 7.09
CA ILE A 52 1.53 -2.13 6.85
C ILE A 52 2.32 -1.16 7.72
N ALA A 53 1.95 0.12 7.72
CA ALA A 53 2.61 1.16 8.50
C ALA A 53 2.63 0.81 10.00
N LYS A 54 1.54 0.21 10.51
CA LYS A 54 1.43 -0.28 11.89
C LYS A 54 2.12 -1.63 12.15
N GLY A 55 2.85 -2.18 11.17
CA GLY A 55 3.60 -3.43 11.32
C GLY A 55 2.73 -4.68 11.39
N ARG A 56 1.44 -4.63 11.02
CA ARG A 56 0.50 -5.76 11.22
C ARG A 56 0.88 -7.02 10.43
N PHE A 57 1.70 -6.87 9.39
CA PHE A 57 2.21 -7.97 8.56
C PHE A 57 3.56 -8.53 9.03
N GLY A 58 4.24 -7.85 9.95
CA GLY A 58 5.52 -8.27 10.52
C GLY A 58 5.46 -8.49 12.03
N ASN A 59 6.48 -8.00 12.74
CA ASN A 59 6.63 -8.12 14.20
C ASN A 59 5.80 -7.10 14.99
N ASN A 60 4.84 -6.42 14.35
CA ASN A 60 4.08 -5.33 14.96
C ASN A 60 4.93 -4.10 15.30
N GLU A 61 6.02 -3.90 14.55
CA GLU A 61 6.89 -2.72 14.58
C GLU A 61 6.40 -1.68 13.56
N GLU A 62 6.31 -0.42 13.97
CA GLU A 62 5.91 0.67 13.08
C GLU A 62 6.97 0.88 11.99
N VAL A 63 6.52 1.00 10.74
CA VAL A 63 7.41 1.17 9.59
C VAL A 63 7.95 2.60 9.61
N GLU A 64 9.26 2.73 9.64
CA GLU A 64 9.95 4.02 9.65
C GLU A 64 9.88 4.68 8.25
N PRO A 65 9.39 5.93 8.15
CA PRO A 65 9.10 6.57 6.86
C PRO A 65 10.34 6.87 6.02
N GLU A 66 11.50 7.18 6.63
CA GLU A 66 12.75 7.48 5.90
C GLU A 66 13.38 6.22 5.30
N SER A 67 13.36 5.10 6.03
CA SER A 67 13.75 3.79 5.51
C SER A 67 12.86 3.38 4.33
N LEU A 68 11.55 3.65 4.44
CA LEU A 68 10.60 3.36 3.39
C LEU A 68 10.81 4.24 2.14
N SER A 69 11.00 5.55 2.30
CA SER A 69 11.25 6.47 1.18
C SER A 69 12.55 6.12 0.46
N ARG A 70 13.58 5.70 1.20
CA ARG A 70 14.84 5.21 0.64
C ARG A 70 14.67 3.92 -0.16
N THR A 71 13.80 3.02 0.30
CA THR A 71 13.51 1.74 -0.36
C THR A 71 12.71 1.94 -1.65
N LEU A 72 11.69 2.79 -1.61
CA LEU A 72 10.80 3.04 -2.75
C LEU A 72 11.41 4.00 -3.79
N GLY A 73 12.47 4.71 -3.44
CA GLY A 73 13.06 5.75 -4.27
C GLY A 73 12.19 7.00 -4.34
N ASN A 74 12.82 8.17 -4.41
CA ASN A 74 12.18 9.47 -4.18
C ASN A 74 11.33 10.00 -5.36
N ALA A 75 10.63 9.13 -6.11
CA ALA A 75 9.80 9.54 -7.26
C ALA A 75 8.32 9.75 -6.85
N PHE A 76 8.11 10.56 -5.82
CA PHE A 76 6.79 11.10 -5.47
C PHE A 76 6.66 12.48 -6.11
N SER A 77 5.46 12.83 -6.58
CA SER A 77 5.16 14.18 -7.06
C SER A 77 5.30 15.21 -5.94
N ASP A 78 5.54 16.47 -6.31
CA ASP A 78 5.69 17.57 -5.34
C ASP A 78 4.49 17.68 -4.39
N ASN A 79 3.27 17.46 -4.91
CA ASN A 79 2.04 17.46 -4.12
C ASN A 79 1.99 16.34 -3.07
N THR A 80 2.43 15.13 -3.43
CA THR A 80 2.51 14.00 -2.50
C THR A 80 3.59 14.23 -1.45
N GLN A 81 4.74 14.79 -1.84
CA GLN A 81 5.82 15.13 -0.91
C GLN A 81 5.40 16.19 0.11
N GLU A 82 4.69 17.24 -0.33
CA GLU A 82 4.15 18.27 0.55
C GLU A 82 3.12 17.70 1.54
N THR A 83 2.24 16.81 1.06
CA THR A 83 1.26 16.12 1.91
C THR A 83 1.95 15.22 2.95
N ILE A 84 3.03 14.52 2.58
CA ILE A 84 3.82 13.70 3.52
C ILE A 84 4.54 14.60 4.54
N ALA A 85 5.14 15.70 4.09
CA ALA A 85 5.90 16.62 4.94
C ALA A 85 5.01 17.32 5.98
N SER A 86 3.80 17.73 5.57
CA SER A 86 2.80 18.38 6.44
C SER A 86 2.07 17.42 7.38
N SER A 87 2.15 16.11 7.13
CA SER A 87 1.46 15.10 7.93
C SER A 87 2.25 14.63 9.17
N PRO A 88 1.54 14.19 10.23
CA PRO A 88 2.16 13.59 11.41
C PRO A 88 3.06 12.40 11.07
N LYS A 89 4.20 12.26 11.77
CA LYS A 89 5.20 11.20 11.49
C LYS A 89 4.60 9.79 11.43
N SER A 90 3.64 9.48 12.30
CA SER A 90 2.97 8.18 12.36
C SER A 90 2.09 7.85 11.15
N LEU A 91 1.67 8.87 10.40
CA LEU A 91 0.85 8.69 9.19
C LEU A 91 1.69 8.71 7.91
N ARG A 92 2.92 9.20 7.95
CA ARG A 92 3.78 9.34 6.76
C ARG A 92 3.98 8.02 6.03
N SER A 93 4.28 6.94 6.75
CA SER A 93 4.47 5.61 6.16
C SER A 93 3.19 5.10 5.48
N SER A 94 2.02 5.36 6.06
CA SER A 94 0.75 5.01 5.42
C SER A 94 0.42 5.87 4.20
N LEU A 95 0.80 7.15 4.21
CA LEU A 95 0.60 8.05 3.06
C LEU A 95 1.53 7.71 1.90
N ILE A 96 2.78 7.36 2.20
CA ILE A 96 3.75 6.87 1.20
C ILE A 96 3.19 5.63 0.49
N LEU A 97 2.72 4.64 1.26
CA LEU A 97 2.18 3.38 0.72
C LEU A 97 0.81 3.53 0.03
N GLY A 98 0.02 4.52 0.44
CA GLY A 98 -1.30 4.80 -0.12
C GLY A 98 -1.28 5.78 -1.30
N SER A 99 -0.11 6.29 -1.68
CA SER A 99 0.05 7.33 -2.71
C SER A 99 -0.38 6.85 -4.12
N PRO A 100 -0.87 7.76 -4.98
CA PRO A 100 -1.17 7.43 -6.38
C PRO A 100 0.02 6.82 -7.13
N GLU A 101 1.22 7.35 -6.89
CA GLU A 101 2.47 6.97 -7.56
C GLU A 101 2.85 5.50 -7.33
N MET A 102 2.29 4.86 -6.30
CA MET A 102 2.51 3.45 -6.00
C MET A 102 1.92 2.49 -7.05
N MET A 103 1.14 2.99 -8.00
CA MET A 103 0.74 2.22 -9.17
C MET A 103 1.94 1.83 -10.05
N TYR A 104 2.93 2.72 -10.13
CA TYR A 104 4.04 2.62 -11.07
C TYR A 104 5.30 2.00 -10.42
N ARG A 105 5.14 1.40 -9.24
CA ARG A 105 6.22 0.89 -8.38
C ARG A 105 6.18 -0.62 -8.24
#